data_AF-A0A536GI02-F1
#
_entry.id   AF-A0A536GI02-F1
#
_cell.length_a   1.000
_cell.length_b   1.000
_cell.length_c   1.000
_cell.angle_alpha   90.00
_cell.angle_beta   90.00
_cell.angle_gamma   90.00
#
_symmetry.space_group_name_H-M   'P 1'
#
loop_
_entity.id
_entity.type
_entity.pdbx_description
1 polymer ?
#
loop_
_entity_poly.entity_id
_entity_poly.type
_entity_poly.pdbx_seq_one_letter_code
_entity_poly.pdbx_strand_id
1 'polypeptide(L)'
;MLDDATPPGETTPEYRCMWCSATLPSTHETTCPSCGATLVGEGEAAVPGLTAIDADAILRNARSGGRTRPRGGRLLSWISGEYDEGEEEAAPTPGSLAPPPAEVRLEMLRLELEAQVANAQAEAEALAADSAVEGGRPLTPPPQTVEAEPGPTTEAAPAASGSDGEAPPD
;
A
#
# COMPACT_ATOMS: atom_id res chain seq x y z
N MET A 1 -10.71 68.81 7.07
CA MET A 1 -11.30 67.70 7.85
C MET A 1 -10.27 66.60 7.79
N LEU A 2 -9.60 66.32 8.91
CA LEU A 2 -8.62 65.24 9.03
C LEU A 2 -9.40 64.01 9.47
N ASP A 3 -9.51 63.01 8.59
CA ASP A 3 -10.06 61.71 8.93
C ASP A 3 -9.06 60.95 9.81
N ASP A 4 -9.51 60.65 11.03
CA ASP A 4 -8.84 59.86 12.04
C ASP A 4 -8.91 58.39 11.62
N ALA A 5 -7.85 57.89 11.00
CA ALA A 5 -7.70 56.48 10.68
C ALA A 5 -7.34 55.70 11.96
N THR A 6 -8.37 55.26 12.70
CA THR A 6 -8.23 54.22 13.72
C THR A 6 -7.68 52.94 13.06
N PRO A 7 -6.52 52.40 13.46
CA PRO A 7 -6.03 51.15 12.89
C PRO A 7 -6.98 50.00 13.29
N PRO A 8 -7.33 49.08 12.37
CA PRO A 8 -8.14 47.94 12.70
C PRO A 8 -7.45 47.10 13.78
N GLY A 9 -8.24 46.67 14.76
CA GLY A 9 -7.81 45.96 15.94
C GLY A 9 -6.83 44.83 15.64
N GLU A 10 -5.82 44.77 16.50
CA GLU A 10 -4.80 43.74 16.58
C GLU A 10 -5.48 42.36 16.68
N THR A 11 -5.63 41.66 15.56
CA THR A 11 -6.12 40.29 15.52
C THR A 11 -5.03 39.41 16.12
N THR A 12 -5.14 39.10 17.41
CA THR A 12 -4.28 38.10 18.05
C THR A 12 -4.42 36.78 17.28
N PRO A 13 -3.32 36.20 16.77
CA PRO A 13 -3.41 34.97 16.00
C PRO A 13 -3.99 33.86 16.87
N GLU A 14 -5.07 33.23 16.41
CA GLU A 14 -5.62 32.05 17.07
C GLU A 14 -4.65 30.88 16.91
N TYR A 15 -4.11 30.41 18.03
CA TYR A 15 -3.25 29.23 18.05
C TYR A 15 -4.09 27.97 17.86
N ARG A 16 -3.62 27.03 17.04
CA ARG A 16 -4.34 25.77 16.75
C ARG A 16 -3.47 24.56 17.08
N CYS A 17 -4.09 23.54 17.62
CA CYS A 17 -3.45 22.26 17.86
C CYS A 17 -3.09 21.59 16.52
N MET A 18 -1.82 21.20 16.37
CA MET A 18 -1.32 20.50 15.17
C MET A 18 -1.86 19.08 14.98
N TRP A 19 -2.50 18.50 16.01
CA TRP A 19 -3.05 17.14 15.97
C TRP A 19 -4.54 17.09 15.68
N CYS A 20 -5.33 17.98 16.29
CA CYS A 20 -6.79 17.96 16.19
C CYS A 20 -7.39 19.26 15.66
N SER A 21 -6.57 20.26 15.29
CA SER A 21 -6.98 21.57 14.79
C SER A 21 -7.83 22.44 15.74
N ALA A 22 -8.06 21.98 16.99
CA ALA A 22 -8.77 22.74 18.01
C ALA A 22 -8.01 24.02 18.38
N THR A 23 -8.75 25.09 18.69
CA THR A 23 -8.18 26.36 19.15
C THR A 23 -7.56 26.21 20.53
N LEU A 24 -6.34 26.68 20.69
CA LEU A 24 -5.59 26.68 21.93
C LEU A 24 -5.76 28.04 22.63
N PRO A 25 -5.94 28.07 23.96
CA PRO A 25 -6.06 29.31 24.71
C PRO A 25 -4.72 30.06 24.82
N SER A 26 -3.56 29.42 24.59
CA SER A 26 -2.25 30.08 24.56
C SER A 26 -1.20 29.30 23.76
N THR A 27 -0.06 29.94 23.44
CA THR A 27 1.11 29.35 22.75
C THR A 27 1.94 28.39 23.58
N HIS A 28 1.81 28.45 24.91
CA HIS A 28 2.71 27.77 25.84
C HIS A 28 2.08 26.52 26.47
N GLU A 29 0.94 26.07 25.94
CA GLU A 29 0.34 24.82 26.40
C GLU A 29 1.23 23.64 26.02
N THR A 30 1.58 22.82 27.01
CA THR A 30 2.35 21.59 26.81
C THR A 30 1.47 20.44 26.33
N THR A 31 0.15 20.50 26.59
CA THR A 31 -0.82 19.47 26.22
C THR A 31 -2.10 20.13 25.73
N CYS A 32 -2.68 19.64 24.63
CA CYS A 32 -3.93 20.14 24.09
C CYS A 32 -5.12 19.71 24.97
N PRO A 33 -5.98 20.64 25.44
CA PRO A 33 -7.13 20.30 26.28
C PRO A 33 -8.27 19.59 25.51
N SER A 34 -8.29 19.66 24.17
CA SER A 34 -9.32 19.03 23.36
C SER A 34 -9.04 17.57 23.02
N CYS A 35 -7.77 17.21 22.79
CA CYS A 35 -7.41 15.84 22.38
C CYS A 35 -6.35 15.17 23.26
N GLY A 36 -5.78 15.87 24.25
CA GLY A 36 -4.76 15.33 25.14
C GLY A 36 -3.37 15.14 24.52
N ALA A 37 -3.14 15.60 23.28
CA ALA A 37 -1.84 15.48 22.63
C ALA A 37 -0.80 16.41 23.29
N THR A 38 0.42 15.91 23.48
CA THR A 38 1.56 16.72 23.92
C THR A 38 2.01 17.63 22.77
N LEU A 39 1.97 18.94 22.99
CA LEU A 39 2.32 19.98 22.01
C LEU A 39 3.79 20.40 22.12
N VAL A 40 4.31 20.40 23.35
CA VAL A 40 5.71 20.67 23.66
C VAL A 40 6.14 19.60 24.65
N GLY A 41 6.95 18.65 24.20
CA GLY A 41 7.48 17.58 25.03
C GLY A 41 8.93 17.28 24.66
N GLU A 42 9.76 17.04 25.68
CA GLU A 42 11.02 16.32 25.50
C GLU A 42 10.63 14.87 25.18
N GLY A 43 10.72 14.50 23.90
CA GLY A 43 10.27 13.19 23.43
C GLY A 43 10.88 12.07 24.27
N GLU A 44 10.03 11.24 24.87
CA GLU A 44 10.48 10.05 25.57
C GLU A 44 11.07 9.10 24.52
N ALA A 45 12.41 9.13 24.41
CA ALA A 45 13.17 8.59 23.28
C ALA A 45 13.14 7.05 23.17
N ALA A 46 12.41 6.36 24.05
CA ALA A 46 12.34 4.91 24.12
C ALA A 46 10.88 4.45 23.96
N VAL A 47 10.37 4.52 22.74
CA VAL A 47 9.09 3.88 22.39
C VAL A 47 9.33 2.39 22.15
N PRO A 48 8.69 1.47 22.90
CA PRO A 48 8.89 0.03 22.73
C PRO A 48 8.56 -0.42 21.30
N GLY A 49 9.46 -1.19 20.69
CA GLY A 49 9.31 -1.69 19.31
C GLY A 49 9.91 -0.77 18.23
N LEU A 50 10.32 0.45 18.58
CA LEU A 50 11.10 1.32 17.70
C LEU A 50 12.58 1.24 18.06
N THR A 51 13.46 1.21 17.06
CA THR A 51 14.90 1.24 17.29
C THR A 51 15.29 2.60 17.84
N ALA A 52 15.76 2.64 19.09
CA ALA A 52 16.24 3.87 19.72
C ALA A 52 17.38 4.49 18.90
N ILE A 53 17.27 5.80 18.65
CA ILE A 53 18.25 6.54 17.86
C ILE A 53 19.40 6.97 18.79
N ASP A 54 20.62 6.48 18.52
CA ASP A 54 21.81 6.92 19.25
C ASP A 54 22.24 8.32 18.77
N ALA A 55 21.96 9.34 19.60
CA ALA A 55 22.32 10.72 19.34
C ALA A 55 23.85 10.91 19.15
N ASP A 56 24.68 10.13 19.86
CA ASP A 56 26.13 10.19 19.70
C ASP A 56 26.59 9.56 18.38
N ALA A 57 25.88 8.56 17.86
CA ALA A 57 26.13 8.04 16.51
C ALA A 57 25.83 9.09 15.43
N ILE A 58 24.73 9.86 15.58
CA ILE A 58 24.41 10.97 14.66
C ILE A 58 25.52 12.03 14.70
N LEU A 59 25.91 12.47 15.89
CA LEU A 59 26.94 13.51 16.04
C LEU A 59 28.33 13.04 15.58
N ARG A 60 28.65 11.75 15.69
CA ARG A 60 29.87 11.16 15.13
C ARG A 60 29.85 11.16 13.60
N ASN A 61 28.70 10.84 13.00
CA ASN A 61 28.51 10.86 11.55
C ASN A 61 28.53 12.29 10.98
N ALA A 62 28.03 13.27 11.73
CA ALA A 62 28.11 14.69 11.37
C ALA A 62 29.55 15.23 11.45
N ARG A 63 30.30 14.86 12.50
CA ARG A 63 31.68 15.34 12.75
C ARG A 63 32.74 14.69 11.87
N SER A 64 32.50 13.50 11.32
CA SER A 64 33.39 12.86 10.34
C SER A 64 33.39 13.55 8.97
N GLY A 65 32.66 14.67 8.82
CA GLY A 65 32.81 15.61 7.73
C GLY A 65 32.36 15.04 6.40
N GLY A 66 31.06 14.73 6.28
CA GLY A 66 30.29 14.74 5.02
C GLY A 66 30.84 13.96 3.82
N ARG A 67 31.87 13.13 4.00
CA ARG A 67 32.59 12.45 2.91
C ARG A 67 31.95 11.14 2.48
N THR A 68 30.79 10.87 3.03
CA THR A 68 29.81 9.94 2.49
C THR A 68 28.44 10.60 2.56
N ARG A 69 28.26 11.82 2.02
CA ARG A 69 26.99 12.04 1.31
C ARG A 69 27.06 10.92 0.26
N PRO A 70 26.31 9.81 0.37
CA PRO A 70 26.19 8.96 -0.79
C PRO A 70 25.78 9.96 -1.86
N ARG A 71 26.41 9.92 -3.03
CA ARG A 71 25.73 10.44 -4.21
C ARG A 71 24.53 9.52 -4.34
N GLY A 72 23.53 9.78 -3.50
CA GLY A 72 22.36 8.97 -3.31
C GLY A 72 21.70 9.14 -4.63
N GLY A 73 21.92 8.15 -5.51
CA GLY A 73 21.38 8.17 -6.84
C GLY A 73 19.89 8.45 -6.74
N ARG A 74 19.30 8.93 -7.83
CA ARG A 74 17.89 9.30 -7.91
C ARG A 74 16.93 8.37 -7.16
N LEU A 75 17.25 7.07 -7.04
CA LEU A 75 16.53 6.10 -6.19
C LEU A 75 16.50 6.45 -4.68
N LEU A 76 17.62 6.82 -4.05
CA LEU A 76 17.63 7.17 -2.62
C LEU A 76 16.91 8.49 -2.37
N SER A 77 17.05 9.47 -3.28
CA SER A 77 16.26 10.71 -3.24
C SER A 77 14.76 10.42 -3.41
N TRP A 78 14.39 9.49 -4.30
CA TRP A 78 13.00 9.05 -4.48
C TRP A 78 12.44 8.29 -3.26
N ILE A 79 13.22 7.42 -2.62
CA ILE A 79 12.79 6.67 -1.43
C ILE A 79 12.72 7.58 -0.19
N SER A 80 13.67 8.50 -0.03
CA SER A 80 13.75 9.38 1.14
C SER A 80 12.87 10.62 1.04
N GLY A 81 12.28 10.91 -0.13
CA GLY A 81 11.45 12.09 -0.35
C GLY A 81 12.20 13.43 -0.30
N GLU A 82 13.54 13.38 -0.31
CA GLU A 82 14.40 14.56 -0.44
C GLU A 82 14.45 14.92 -1.93
N TYR A 83 13.47 15.69 -2.38
CA TYR A 83 13.46 16.32 -3.70
C TYR A 83 14.35 17.56 -3.64
N ASP A 84 15.20 17.77 -4.64
CA ASP A 84 16.06 18.96 -4.71
C ASP A 84 15.15 20.20 -4.79
N GLU A 85 15.24 21.09 -3.80
CA GLU A 85 14.36 22.27 -3.63
C GLU A 85 14.45 23.29 -4.78
N GLY A 86 15.29 23.03 -5.79
CA GLY A 86 15.54 23.86 -6.96
C GLY A 86 14.75 23.48 -8.22
N GLU A 87 13.94 22.42 -8.21
CA GLU A 87 12.97 22.17 -9.28
C GLU A 87 11.73 23.04 -9.00
N GLU A 88 11.66 24.21 -9.64
CA GLU A 88 10.45 25.03 -9.70
C GLU A 88 9.26 24.12 -10.00
N GLU A 89 8.30 24.03 -9.05
CA GLU A 89 7.07 23.26 -9.21
C GLU A 89 6.39 23.70 -10.50
N ALA A 90 6.57 22.91 -11.56
CA ALA A 90 5.93 23.16 -12.82
C ALA A 90 4.42 23.18 -12.57
N ALA A 91 3.78 24.28 -12.95
CA ALA A 91 2.34 24.42 -12.80
C ALA A 91 1.64 23.17 -13.36
N PRO A 92 0.68 22.59 -12.62
CA PRO A 92 0.06 21.33 -13.01
C PRO A 92 -0.51 21.47 -14.41
N THR A 93 -0.22 20.49 -15.27
CA THR A 93 -0.77 20.48 -16.62
C THR A 93 -2.29 20.46 -16.55
N PRO A 94 -2.99 21.27 -17.38
CA PRO A 94 -4.45 21.29 -17.38
C PRO A 94 -4.98 19.89 -17.69
N GLY A 95 -5.75 19.31 -16.76
CA GLY A 95 -6.26 17.94 -16.85
C GLY A 95 -5.53 16.90 -16.00
N SER A 96 -4.43 17.24 -15.32
CA SER A 96 -3.73 16.33 -14.38
C SER A 96 -4.61 15.90 -13.20
N LEU A 97 -5.55 16.75 -12.81
CA LEU A 97 -6.54 16.48 -11.76
C LEU A 97 -7.88 15.99 -12.33
N ALA A 98 -7.99 15.79 -13.63
CA ALA A 98 -9.20 15.25 -14.22
C ALA A 98 -9.34 13.77 -13.83
N PRO A 99 -10.57 13.25 -13.72
CA PRO A 99 -10.80 11.82 -13.56
C PRO A 99 -10.10 11.02 -14.67
N PRO A 100 -9.64 9.78 -14.39
CA PRO A 100 -8.99 8.95 -15.39
C PRO A 100 -9.91 8.69 -16.60
N PRO A 101 -9.34 8.52 -17.80
CA PRO A 101 -10.11 8.31 -19.02
C PRO A 101 -10.96 7.04 -18.93
N ALA A 102 -12.02 6.96 -19.74
CA ALA A 102 -13.00 5.88 -19.66
C ALA A 102 -12.39 4.48 -19.86
N GLU A 103 -11.42 4.34 -20.77
CA GLU A 103 -10.70 3.09 -20.99
C GLU A 103 -9.95 2.62 -19.74
N VAL A 104 -9.23 3.53 -19.06
CA VAL A 104 -8.49 3.22 -17.83
C VAL A 104 -9.43 2.83 -16.71
N ARG A 105 -10.62 3.44 -16.63
CA ARG A 105 -11.64 3.05 -15.64
C ARG A 105 -12.18 1.64 -15.88
N LEU A 106 -12.32 1.21 -17.13
CA LEU A 106 -12.72 -0.15 -17.46
C LEU A 106 -11.62 -1.16 -17.11
N GLU A 107 -10.36 -0.82 -17.38
CA GLU A 107 -9.22 -1.66 -16.98
C GLU A 107 -9.09 -1.74 -15.45
N MET A 108 -9.26 -0.64 -14.72
CA MET A 108 -9.30 -0.66 -13.25
C MET A 108 -10.43 -1.54 -12.72
N LEU A 109 -11.63 -1.42 -13.30
CA LEU A 109 -12.78 -2.25 -12.91
C LEU A 109 -12.53 -3.73 -13.20
N ARG A 110 -11.89 -4.04 -14.32
CA ARG A 110 -11.47 -5.40 -14.66
C ARG A 110 -10.52 -5.95 -13.61
N LEU A 111 -9.47 -5.21 -13.26
CA LEU A 111 -8.50 -5.61 -12.25
C LEU A 111 -9.15 -5.80 -10.86
N GLU A 112 -10.11 -4.94 -10.51
CA GLU A 112 -10.86 -5.08 -9.26
C GLU A 112 -11.67 -6.37 -9.22
N LEU A 113 -12.34 -6.74 -10.32
CA LEU A 113 -13.08 -8.00 -10.41
C LEU A 113 -12.13 -9.21 -10.37
N GLU A 114 -10.99 -9.16 -11.06
CA GLU A 114 -9.97 -10.21 -11.01
C GLU A 114 -9.46 -10.42 -9.57
N ALA A 115 -9.24 -9.33 -8.82
CA ALA A 115 -8.85 -9.39 -7.42
C ALA A 115 -9.94 -10.00 -6.52
N GLN A 116 -11.21 -9.66 -6.75
CA GLN A 116 -12.33 -10.25 -6.01
C GLN A 116 -12.45 -11.76 -6.27
N VAL A 117 -12.28 -12.19 -7.52
CA VAL A 117 -12.28 -13.62 -7.88
C VAL A 117 -11.13 -14.34 -7.20
N ALA A 118 -9.91 -13.78 -7.23
CA ALA A 118 -8.75 -14.36 -6.57
C ALA A 118 -8.96 -14.49 -5.05
N ASN A 119 -9.55 -13.48 -4.41
CA ASN A 119 -9.87 -13.53 -2.99
C ASN A 119 -10.92 -14.61 -2.67
N ALA A 120 -12.01 -14.68 -3.43
CA ALA A 120 -13.03 -15.71 -3.26
C ALA A 120 -12.47 -17.13 -3.47
N GLN A 121 -11.55 -17.30 -4.43
CA GLN A 121 -10.86 -18.57 -4.65
C GLN A 121 -9.97 -18.93 -3.46
N ALA A 122 -9.18 -17.98 -2.95
CA ALA A 122 -8.34 -18.20 -1.78
C ALA A 122 -9.16 -18.58 -0.54
N GLU A 123 -10.32 -17.93 -0.33
CA GLU A 123 -11.24 -18.29 0.76
C GLU A 123 -11.81 -19.71 0.59
N ALA A 124 -12.18 -20.09 -0.64
CA ALA A 124 -12.65 -21.45 -0.91
C ALA A 124 -11.55 -22.50 -0.69
N GLU A 125 -10.32 -22.21 -1.12
CA GLU A 125 -9.17 -23.08 -0.89
C GLU A 125 -8.82 -23.20 0.60
N ALA A 126 -8.93 -22.11 1.36
CA ALA A 126 -8.75 -22.12 2.81
C ALA A 126 -9.80 -23.01 3.50
N LEU A 127 -11.08 -22.85 3.17
CA LEU A 127 -12.16 -23.69 3.70
C LEU A 127 -11.96 -25.17 3.34
N ALA A 128 -11.52 -25.45 2.10
CA ALA A 128 -11.20 -26.81 1.67
C ALA A 128 -10.02 -27.38 2.47
N ALA A 129 -8.96 -26.60 2.69
CA ALA A 129 -7.80 -26.99 3.48
C ALA A 129 -8.20 -27.30 4.94
N ASP A 130 -8.99 -26.44 5.57
CA ASP A 130 -9.48 -26.63 6.94
C ASP A 130 -10.30 -27.93 7.05
N SER A 131 -11.19 -28.19 6.08
CA SER A 131 -11.96 -29.44 6.04
C SER A 131 -11.09 -30.69 5.85
N ALA A 132 -9.98 -30.58 5.11
CA ALA A 132 -9.05 -31.67 4.89
C ALA A 132 -8.26 -31.99 6.16
N VAL A 133 -7.81 -30.96 6.90
CA VAL A 133 -7.15 -31.11 8.20
C VAL A 133 -8.09 -31.78 9.20
N GLU A 134 -9.33 -31.30 9.33
CA GLU A 134 -10.33 -31.87 10.23
C GLU A 134 -10.64 -33.34 9.87
N GLY A 135 -10.70 -33.67 8.58
CA GLY A 135 -10.89 -35.03 8.07
C GLY A 135 -9.65 -35.93 8.13
N GLY A 136 -8.52 -35.45 8.68
CA GLY A 136 -7.27 -36.19 8.77
C GLY A 136 -6.58 -36.50 7.44
N ARG A 137 -6.93 -35.79 6.35
CA ARG A 137 -6.26 -35.90 5.05
C ARG A 137 -5.06 -34.95 4.99
N PRO A 138 -3.92 -35.39 4.42
CA PRO A 138 -2.74 -34.54 4.32
C PRO A 138 -3.01 -33.39 3.33
N LEU A 139 -2.52 -32.19 3.68
CA LEU A 139 -2.49 -31.00 2.82
C LEU A 139 -1.45 -31.15 1.70
N THR A 140 -1.64 -32.11 0.81
CA THR A 140 -0.88 -32.17 -0.43
C THR A 140 -1.55 -31.23 -1.43
N PRO A 141 -0.87 -30.19 -1.95
CA PRO A 141 -1.44 -29.35 -3.00
C PRO A 141 -1.75 -30.23 -4.22
N PRO A 142 -2.87 -30.01 -4.93
CA PRO A 142 -3.18 -30.78 -6.12
C PRO A 142 -2.02 -30.67 -7.12
N PRO A 143 -1.68 -31.74 -7.86
CA PRO A 143 -0.71 -31.62 -8.95
C PRO A 143 -1.25 -30.57 -9.91
N GLN A 144 -0.48 -29.51 -10.14
CA GLN A 144 -0.81 -28.53 -11.16
C GLN A 144 -1.00 -29.30 -12.47
N THR A 145 -2.22 -29.27 -12.99
CA THR A 145 -2.51 -29.70 -14.35
C THR A 145 -1.75 -28.77 -15.27
N VAL A 146 -0.53 -29.16 -15.65
CA VAL A 146 0.08 -28.73 -16.90
C VAL A 146 -0.95 -29.02 -17.98
N GLU A 147 -1.47 -27.98 -18.61
CA GLU A 147 -2.29 -28.09 -19.81
C GLU A 147 -1.57 -29.02 -20.79
N ALA A 148 -2.17 -30.17 -21.05
CA ALA A 148 -1.69 -31.07 -22.08
C ALA A 148 -1.83 -30.34 -23.41
N GLU A 149 -0.70 -29.95 -24.01
CA GLU A 149 -0.66 -29.56 -25.41
C GLU A 149 -1.34 -30.64 -26.25
N PRO A 150 -2.20 -30.28 -27.22
CA PRO A 150 -2.77 -31.25 -28.13
C PRO A 150 -1.67 -31.72 -29.10
N GLY A 151 -1.03 -32.83 -28.76
CA GLY A 151 -0.10 -33.53 -29.64
C GLY A 151 -0.80 -34.01 -30.92
N PRO A 152 -0.08 -34.04 -32.07
CA PRO A 152 -0.69 -34.31 -33.36
C PRO A 152 -1.18 -35.76 -33.45
N THR A 153 -2.44 -35.91 -33.86
CA THR A 153 -3.05 -37.19 -34.24
C THR A 153 -2.18 -37.88 -35.29
N THR A 154 -1.52 -38.97 -34.91
CA THR A 154 -1.00 -39.95 -35.87
C THR A 154 -1.82 -41.22 -35.74
N GLU A 155 -2.60 -41.44 -36.77
CA GLU A 155 -3.38 -42.64 -37.08
C GLU A 155 -2.49 -43.90 -37.10
N ALA A 156 -2.92 -44.94 -36.37
CA ALA A 156 -2.53 -46.32 -36.65
C ALA A 156 -3.59 -47.28 -36.10
N ALA A 157 -4.51 -47.71 -36.96
CA ALA A 157 -5.22 -48.98 -36.79
C ALA A 157 -4.25 -50.15 -37.11
N PRO A 158 -4.47 -51.39 -36.63
CA PRO A 158 -5.47 -52.23 -37.28
C PRO A 158 -6.28 -53.17 -36.35
N ALA A 159 -7.30 -53.74 -36.99
CA ALA A 159 -8.39 -54.58 -36.49
C ALA A 159 -8.01 -55.90 -35.80
N ALA A 160 -8.93 -56.42 -34.98
CA ALA A 160 -9.44 -57.79 -35.10
C ALA A 160 -10.76 -57.99 -34.34
N SER A 161 -11.61 -58.80 -34.98
CA SER A 161 -12.98 -59.22 -34.72
C SER A 161 -13.35 -59.76 -33.33
N GLY A 162 -14.64 -59.65 -33.02
CA GLY A 162 -15.32 -60.46 -32.01
C GLY A 162 -16.82 -60.15 -31.99
N SER A 163 -17.56 -60.76 -32.91
CA SER A 163 -19.02 -60.91 -32.82
C SER A 163 -19.38 -61.65 -31.53
N ASP A 164 -20.50 -61.29 -30.91
CA ASP A 164 -21.58 -62.24 -30.60
C ASP A 164 -22.77 -61.45 -30.06
N GLY A 165 -23.80 -61.35 -30.91
CA GLY A 165 -25.15 -61.16 -30.43
C GLY A 165 -25.69 -62.51 -30.01
N GLU A 166 -26.01 -62.65 -28.73
CA GLU A 166 -26.91 -63.69 -28.23
C GLU A 166 -27.46 -63.23 -26.88
N ALA A 167 -28.75 -62.90 -26.84
CA ALA A 167 -29.54 -62.91 -25.61
C ALA A 167 -30.97 -63.36 -25.95
N PRO A 168 -31.58 -64.19 -25.09
CA PRO A 168 -32.29 -65.40 -25.51
C PRO A 168 -33.82 -65.33 -25.16
N PRO A 169 -34.61 -66.40 -25.36
CA PRO A 169 -36.08 -66.41 -25.55
C PRO A 169 -36.85 -66.26 -24.23
N ASP A 170 -38.15 -65.95 -24.18
CA ASP A 170 -39.36 -66.59 -24.76
C ASP A 170 -40.47 -65.56 -25.05
#